data_AF-A0A4W3GTS5-F1
#
_entry.id   AF-A0A4W3GTS5-F1
#
_cell.length_a   1.000
_cell.length_b   1.000
_cell.length_c   1.000
_cell.angle_alpha   90.00
_cell.angle_beta   90.00
_cell.angle_gamma   90.00
#
_symmetry.space_group_name_H-M   'P 1'
#
loop_
_entity.id
_entity.type
_entity.pdbx_description
1 polymer ?
#
loop_
_entity_poly.entity_id
_entity_poly.type
_entity_poly.pdbx_seq_one_letter_code
_entity_poly.pdbx_strand_id
1 'polypeptide(L)'
;MARGVGDLPELASALNTLQHKHHLTRLYLDMLNVIEAALSHVPTAWDCLRCYEQHLRERRSRALSSGTAIDALRQDLKYLHMDLDDQRECFWELDESLSEVTALSEQLRKSNQSCSTNLTQYNQSIQSIIQQQQAVHCQIDHRLLVLMGVRRRLKGFRAMYEQLMACQAGGDTAGHENGVNNTKSAGWMAQLMEQYRIHAVQYMEACKEYELQTELFNRAVGVGVELAEEEPGSVCADIIQQTLAVCGVLNSHRHGIGHRSETETLLTPSAREPGLGSAVAQSGSELSGTGCVAGVLHEGLGETLGVYAAQRRGLVRPAIALALLEAQAATGGLMEPGKTDRLRVDEAVRRGMVGPELHDALLSAERAVTGYKDPYTGRLVPLFQAMKKQLIVADYATRLLEAQLSTGGIVDPEHRHRLPLEVAYQRGCLDKETQRLLTDPIAGVKGFSDPNTEERLSYRQLLGQCRPGPGPGLLLLPLSQDRPSFRGLRRRVTVEELLEAQVIGADTAEELESGHTTPQEVS
;
A
#
# COMPACT_ATOMS: atom_id res chain seq x y z
N MET A 1 59.62 -73.57 38.61
CA MET A 1 58.29 -72.96 38.78
C MET A 1 58.40 -71.49 38.40
N ALA A 2 58.09 -71.13 37.16
CA ALA A 2 58.02 -69.73 36.71
C ALA A 2 57.09 -69.65 35.49
N ARG A 3 55.81 -69.99 35.71
CA ARG A 3 54.72 -69.55 34.85
C ARG A 3 54.14 -68.32 35.55
N GLY A 4 54.30 -67.13 34.99
CA GLY A 4 53.63 -65.96 35.54
C GLY A 4 54.29 -64.62 35.25
N VAL A 5 54.53 -64.28 33.99
CA VAL A 5 54.78 -62.86 33.57
C VAL A 5 54.26 -62.57 32.14
N GLY A 6 53.65 -63.55 31.44
CA GLY A 6 53.22 -63.38 30.04
C GLY A 6 51.99 -62.49 29.83
N ASP A 7 51.14 -62.34 30.85
CA ASP A 7 49.78 -61.76 30.70
C ASP A 7 49.70 -60.26 31.06
N LEU A 8 50.81 -59.64 31.51
CA LEU A 8 50.86 -58.22 31.90
C LEU A 8 50.46 -57.21 30.80
N PRO A 9 50.92 -57.34 29.53
CA PRO A 9 50.53 -56.40 28.48
C PRO A 9 49.07 -56.58 28.02
N GLU A 10 48.53 -57.80 28.08
CA GLU A 10 47.12 -58.06 27.79
C GLU A 10 46.20 -57.47 28.87
N LEU A 11 46.59 -57.58 30.15
CA LEU A 11 45.92 -56.95 31.28
C LEU A 11 45.96 -55.41 31.20
N ALA A 12 47.09 -54.84 30.78
CA ALA A 12 47.23 -53.39 30.58
C ALA A 12 46.33 -52.90 29.43
N SER A 13 46.25 -53.65 28.33
CA SER A 13 45.33 -53.37 27.22
C SER A 13 43.87 -53.46 27.66
N ALA A 14 43.51 -54.50 28.42
CA ALA A 14 42.15 -54.67 28.96
C ALA A 14 41.77 -53.53 29.93
N LEU A 15 42.69 -53.10 30.80
CA LEU A 15 42.50 -51.98 31.72
C LEU A 15 42.25 -50.66 30.97
N ASN A 16 43.06 -50.36 29.95
CA ASN A 16 42.85 -49.17 29.11
C ASN A 16 41.48 -49.20 28.41
N THR A 17 41.06 -50.38 27.95
CA THR A 17 39.74 -50.56 27.29
C THR A 17 38.59 -50.34 28.27
N LEU A 18 38.73 -50.82 29.51
CA LEU A 18 37.75 -50.61 30.59
C LEU A 18 37.70 -49.15 31.05
N GLN A 19 38.85 -48.49 31.18
CA GLN A 19 38.94 -47.06 31.50
C GLN A 19 38.29 -46.19 30.41
N HIS A 20 38.51 -46.51 29.14
CA HIS A 20 37.88 -45.82 28.02
C HIS A 20 36.35 -46.00 28.03
N LYS A 21 35.86 -47.22 28.28
CA LYS A 21 34.42 -47.48 28.42
C LYS A 21 33.82 -46.76 29.63
N HIS A 22 34.49 -46.77 30.78
CA HIS A 22 34.05 -46.06 31.98
C HIS A 22 33.95 -44.55 31.74
N HIS A 23 34.93 -43.97 31.05
CA HIS A 23 34.91 -42.57 30.66
C HIS A 23 33.73 -42.24 29.73
N LEU A 24 33.47 -43.06 28.70
CA LEU A 24 32.32 -42.88 27.82
C LEU A 24 30.98 -42.99 28.57
N THR A 25 30.83 -43.99 29.45
CA THR A 25 29.60 -44.14 30.25
C THR A 25 29.34 -42.92 31.13
N ARG A 26 30.39 -42.34 31.72
CA ARG A 26 30.28 -41.10 32.50
C ARG A 26 29.80 -39.93 31.64
N LEU A 27 30.39 -39.74 30.46
CA LEU A 27 29.97 -38.68 29.53
C LEU A 27 28.51 -38.84 29.06
N TYR A 28 28.06 -40.08 28.79
CA TYR A 28 26.66 -40.34 28.44
C TYR A 28 25.70 -40.06 29.61
N LEU A 29 26.11 -40.37 30.84
CA LEU A 29 25.31 -40.09 32.03
C LEU A 29 25.19 -38.57 32.27
N ASP A 30 26.31 -37.86 32.17
CA ASP A 30 26.35 -36.40 32.30
C ASP A 30 25.44 -35.75 31.24
N MET A 31 25.52 -36.21 29.98
CA MET A 31 24.65 -35.70 28.91
C MET A 31 23.17 -36.02 29.12
N LEU A 32 22.82 -37.15 29.71
CA LEU A 32 21.44 -37.50 30.01
C LEU A 32 20.85 -36.59 31.08
N ASN A 33 21.62 -36.27 32.12
CA ASN A 33 21.21 -35.34 33.17
C ASN A 33 20.96 -33.92 32.63
N VAL A 34 21.83 -33.42 31.74
CA VAL A 34 21.66 -32.09 31.15
C VAL A 34 20.46 -32.04 30.20
N ILE A 35 20.23 -33.09 29.40
CA ILE A 35 19.03 -33.17 28.53
C ILE A 35 17.75 -33.25 29.38
N GLU A 36 17.76 -34.00 30.47
CA GLU A 36 16.61 -34.11 31.39
C GLU A 36 16.29 -32.77 32.05
N ALA A 37 17.31 -32.04 32.51
CA ALA A 37 17.17 -30.68 33.00
C ALA A 37 16.56 -29.76 31.93
N ALA A 38 17.16 -29.70 30.74
CA ALA A 38 16.69 -28.85 29.65
C ALA A 38 15.25 -29.18 29.20
N LEU A 39 14.85 -30.46 29.15
CA LEU A 39 13.47 -30.86 28.85
C LEU A 39 12.45 -30.37 29.88
N SER A 40 12.87 -30.11 31.13
CA SER A 40 11.99 -29.55 32.16
C SER A 40 11.72 -28.04 31.96
N HIS A 41 12.66 -27.29 31.37
CA HIS A 41 12.56 -25.84 31.15
C HIS A 41 11.95 -25.46 29.79
N VAL A 42 12.00 -26.35 28.78
CA VAL A 42 11.46 -26.08 27.43
C VAL A 42 9.95 -25.75 27.44
N PRO A 43 9.07 -26.51 28.12
CA PRO A 43 7.64 -26.22 28.12
C PRO A 43 7.28 -24.88 28.75
N THR A 44 7.91 -24.57 29.90
CA THR A 44 7.68 -23.30 30.61
C THR A 44 8.11 -22.11 29.76
N ALA A 45 9.29 -22.18 29.12
CA ALA A 45 9.75 -21.15 28.20
C ALA A 45 8.83 -20.96 26.98
N TRP A 46 8.32 -22.05 26.39
CA TRP A 46 7.37 -21.99 25.28
C TRP A 46 6.03 -21.37 25.66
N ASP A 47 5.50 -21.71 26.83
CA ASP A 47 4.22 -21.18 27.30
C ASP A 47 4.35 -19.70 27.66
N CYS A 48 5.48 -19.28 28.25
CA CYS A 48 5.83 -17.88 28.42
C CYS A 48 5.87 -17.13 27.07
N LEU A 49 6.60 -17.62 26.07
CA LEU A 49 6.67 -16.99 24.75
C LEU A 49 5.30 -16.86 24.09
N ARG A 50 4.46 -17.89 24.15
CA ARG A 50 3.10 -17.83 23.60
C ARG A 50 2.23 -16.79 24.30
N CYS A 51 2.34 -16.65 25.62
CA CYS A 51 1.66 -15.59 26.36
C CYS A 51 2.10 -14.20 25.87
N TYR A 52 3.40 -13.96 25.70
CA TYR A 52 3.92 -12.67 25.22
C TYR A 52 3.50 -12.38 23.78
N GLU A 53 3.56 -13.38 22.89
CA GLU A 53 3.07 -13.25 21.51
C GLU A 53 1.57 -12.92 21.44
N GLN A 54 0.75 -13.59 22.26
CA GLN A 54 -0.68 -13.33 22.33
C GLN A 54 -0.96 -11.91 22.83
N HIS A 55 -0.27 -11.47 23.88
CA HIS A 55 -0.38 -10.09 24.38
C HIS A 55 0.04 -9.05 23.33
N LEU A 56 1.05 -9.36 22.52
CA LEU A 56 1.48 -8.50 21.40
C LEU A 56 0.50 -8.50 20.22
N ARG A 57 -0.31 -9.57 20.05
CA ARG A 57 -1.36 -9.68 19.00
C ARG A 57 -2.67 -9.00 19.39
N GLU A 58 -3.22 -9.27 20.57
CA GLU A 58 -4.52 -8.73 21.00
C GLU A 58 -4.53 -7.19 21.06
N ARG A 59 -3.37 -6.60 21.35
CA ARG A 59 -3.18 -5.15 21.44
C ARG A 59 -3.10 -4.44 20.09
N ARG A 60 -3.15 -5.17 18.96
CA ARG A 60 -3.40 -4.64 17.60
C ARG A 60 -4.74 -3.89 17.52
N SER A 61 -5.70 -4.21 18.39
CA SER A 61 -7.07 -3.67 18.37
C SER A 61 -7.25 -2.28 19.01
N ARG A 62 -6.27 -1.76 19.75
CA ARG A 62 -6.41 -0.44 20.41
C ARG A 62 -5.91 0.68 19.50
N ALA A 63 -6.85 1.38 18.89
CA ALA A 63 -6.56 2.55 18.07
C ALA A 63 -5.74 3.62 18.82
N LEU A 64 -4.77 4.24 18.12
CA LEU A 64 -3.96 5.38 18.58
C LEU A 64 -4.79 6.69 18.58
N SER A 65 -6.03 6.62 19.08
CA SER A 65 -7.04 7.69 18.98
C SER A 65 -6.72 8.87 19.88
N SER A 66 -6.07 8.64 21.02
CA SER A 66 -5.83 9.69 22.03
C SER A 66 -4.46 9.56 22.70
N GLY A 67 -3.95 10.68 23.20
CA GLY A 67 -2.70 10.71 23.95
C GLY A 67 -2.73 9.85 25.23
N THR A 68 -3.91 9.69 25.84
CA THR A 68 -4.13 8.80 26.99
C THR A 68 -4.08 7.33 26.58
N ALA A 69 -4.65 6.96 25.42
CA ALA A 69 -4.54 5.61 24.87
C ALA A 69 -3.08 5.23 24.53
N ILE A 70 -2.31 6.17 23.95
CA ILE A 70 -0.87 5.99 23.69
C ILE A 70 -0.09 5.78 24.99
N ASP A 71 -0.39 6.56 26.03
CA ASP A 71 0.29 6.45 27.32
C ASP A 71 -0.05 5.16 28.07
N ALA A 72 -1.29 4.70 27.99
CA ALA A 72 -1.72 3.40 28.51
C ALA A 72 -1.00 2.25 27.80
N LEU A 73 -0.99 2.23 26.45
CA LEU A 73 -0.27 1.24 25.65
C LEU A 73 1.24 1.21 25.98
N ARG A 74 1.83 2.39 26.20
CA ARG A 74 3.24 2.49 26.60
C ARG A 74 3.50 1.93 27.99
N GLN A 75 2.62 2.17 28.96
CA GLN A 75 2.73 1.58 30.30
C GLN A 75 2.58 0.06 30.25
N ASP A 76 1.61 -0.42 29.49
CA ASP A 76 1.35 -1.85 29.31
C ASP A 76 2.53 -2.59 28.66
N LEU A 77 3.22 -1.96 27.68
CA LEU A 77 4.43 -2.53 27.05
C LEU A 77 5.66 -2.47 27.97
N LYS A 78 5.79 -1.43 28.80
CA LYS A 78 6.85 -1.36 29.81
C LYS A 78 6.70 -2.46 30.86
N TYR A 79 5.47 -2.71 31.30
CA TYR A 79 5.19 -3.81 32.21
C TYR A 79 5.57 -5.16 31.57
N LEU A 80 5.17 -5.37 30.31
CA LEU A 80 5.52 -6.59 29.57
C LEU A 80 7.04 -6.77 29.42
N HIS A 81 7.77 -5.67 29.20
CA HIS A 81 9.23 -5.70 29.11
C HIS A 81 9.88 -6.09 30.45
N MET A 82 9.42 -5.50 31.55
CA MET A 82 9.92 -5.84 32.90
C MET A 82 9.60 -7.29 33.26
N ASP A 83 8.38 -7.75 32.97
CA ASP A 83 7.96 -9.12 33.24
C ASP A 83 8.78 -10.14 32.41
N LEU A 84 9.07 -9.83 31.14
CA LEU A 84 10.00 -10.62 30.31
C LEU A 84 11.42 -10.64 30.86
N ASP A 85 11.90 -9.51 31.38
CA ASP A 85 13.21 -9.42 32.02
C ASP A 85 13.26 -10.25 33.31
N ASP A 86 12.18 -10.29 34.10
CA ASP A 86 12.07 -11.12 35.30
C ASP A 86 12.04 -12.62 34.95
N GLN A 87 11.45 -12.99 33.80
CA GLN A 87 11.48 -14.37 33.28
C GLN A 87 12.80 -14.74 32.60
N ARG A 88 13.82 -13.86 32.55
CA ARG A 88 15.11 -14.19 31.92
C ARG A 88 15.82 -15.39 32.54
N GLU A 89 15.60 -15.67 33.82
CA GLU A 89 16.24 -16.79 34.50
C GLU A 89 15.92 -18.14 33.84
N CYS A 90 14.68 -18.38 33.39
CA CYS A 90 14.32 -19.65 32.75
C CYS A 90 14.93 -19.80 31.35
N PHE A 91 15.14 -18.70 30.62
CA PHE A 91 15.82 -18.71 29.33
C PHE A 91 17.34 -18.82 29.48
N TRP A 92 17.89 -18.25 30.57
CA TRP A 92 19.30 -18.37 30.90
C TRP A 92 19.67 -19.82 31.26
N GLU A 93 18.84 -20.50 32.06
CA GLU A 93 19.00 -21.93 32.38
C GLU A 93 18.98 -22.81 31.11
N LEU A 94 18.15 -22.48 30.12
CA LEU A 94 18.11 -23.15 28.82
C LEU A 94 19.38 -22.91 27.98
N ASP A 95 19.92 -21.70 27.99
CA ASP A 95 21.16 -21.34 27.26
C ASP A 95 22.40 -21.96 27.92
N GLU A 96 22.43 -22.01 29.26
CA GLU A 96 23.45 -22.72 30.03
C GLU A 96 23.40 -24.22 29.72
N SER A 97 22.20 -24.83 29.76
CA SER A 97 22.02 -26.23 29.39
C SER A 97 22.45 -26.52 27.94
N LEU A 98 22.16 -25.61 27.00
CA LEU A 98 22.61 -25.73 25.61
C LEU A 98 24.15 -25.66 25.50
N SER A 99 24.78 -24.77 26.24
CA SER A 99 26.24 -24.63 26.30
C SER A 99 26.90 -25.90 26.87
N GLU A 100 26.31 -26.50 27.90
CA GLU A 100 26.78 -27.77 28.46
C GLU A 100 26.59 -28.95 27.49
N VAL A 101 25.41 -29.07 26.85
CA VAL A 101 25.14 -30.11 25.84
C VAL A 101 26.10 -29.99 24.66
N THR A 102 26.38 -28.78 24.19
CA THR A 102 27.31 -28.57 23.07
C THR A 102 28.74 -28.96 23.45
N ALA A 103 29.21 -28.56 24.64
CA ALA A 103 30.52 -28.95 25.16
C ALA A 103 30.67 -30.48 25.30
N LEU A 104 29.68 -31.15 25.90
CA LEU A 104 29.66 -32.61 26.05
C LEU A 104 29.57 -33.32 24.70
N SER A 105 28.77 -32.81 23.77
CA SER A 105 28.68 -33.35 22.40
C SER A 105 30.01 -33.29 21.66
N GLU A 106 30.80 -32.25 21.88
CA GLU A 106 32.12 -32.10 21.27
C GLU A 106 33.15 -33.04 21.90
N GLN A 107 33.09 -33.24 23.22
CA GLN A 107 33.92 -34.23 23.93
C GLN A 107 33.60 -35.67 23.51
N LEU A 108 32.31 -35.99 23.34
CA LEU A 108 31.84 -37.27 22.81
C LEU A 108 32.29 -37.46 21.36
N ARG A 109 32.19 -36.43 20.51
CA ARG A 109 32.66 -36.49 19.11
C ARG A 109 34.17 -36.76 19.00
N LYS A 110 34.97 -36.21 19.93
CA LYS A 110 36.42 -36.45 20.01
C LYS A 110 36.75 -37.87 20.49
N SER A 111 35.89 -38.45 21.32
CA SER A 111 36.10 -39.77 21.93
C SER A 111 35.41 -40.92 21.18
N ASN A 112 34.39 -40.63 20.36
CA ASN A 112 33.56 -41.57 19.62
C ASN A 112 33.01 -40.91 18.34
N GLN A 113 33.12 -41.56 17.18
CA GLN A 113 32.75 -40.99 15.88
C GLN A 113 31.23 -40.90 15.62
N SER A 114 30.41 -41.52 16.46
CA SER A 114 28.95 -41.60 16.29
C SER A 114 28.22 -40.58 17.19
N CYS A 115 28.10 -39.34 16.72
CA CYS A 115 27.16 -38.37 17.31
C CYS A 115 25.77 -38.56 16.69
N SER A 116 24.71 -38.59 17.51
CA SER A 116 23.35 -38.87 17.03
C SER A 116 22.72 -37.63 16.38
N THR A 117 22.01 -37.84 15.26
CA THR A 117 21.25 -36.80 14.54
C THR A 117 20.15 -36.13 15.38
N ASN A 118 19.70 -36.81 16.45
CA ASN A 118 18.65 -36.31 17.33
C ASN A 118 19.15 -35.18 18.25
N LEU A 119 20.42 -35.22 18.67
CA LEU A 119 21.00 -34.19 19.53
C LEU A 119 21.17 -32.86 18.78
N THR A 120 21.56 -32.92 17.50
CA THR A 120 21.64 -31.74 16.64
C THR A 120 20.28 -31.10 16.40
N GLN A 121 19.22 -31.90 16.26
CA GLN A 121 17.86 -31.40 16.13
C GLN A 121 17.34 -30.77 17.43
N TYR A 122 17.69 -31.35 18.58
CA TYR A 122 17.37 -30.79 19.90
C TYR A 122 18.04 -29.44 20.12
N ASN A 123 19.33 -29.33 19.80
CA ASN A 123 20.07 -28.06 19.89
C ASN A 123 19.47 -26.98 18.98
N GLN A 124 19.05 -27.34 17.77
CA GLN A 124 18.36 -26.41 16.85
C GLN A 124 17.02 -25.93 17.43
N SER A 125 16.26 -26.80 18.09
CA SER A 125 14.99 -26.43 18.74
C SER A 125 15.21 -25.44 19.89
N ILE A 126 16.18 -25.67 20.77
CA ILE A 126 16.49 -24.73 21.86
C ILE A 126 16.98 -23.39 21.31
N GLN A 127 17.87 -23.40 20.31
CA GLN A 127 18.30 -22.16 19.65
C GLN A 127 17.14 -21.40 19.01
N SER A 128 16.17 -22.10 18.42
CA SER A 128 14.96 -21.46 17.90
C SER A 128 14.17 -20.77 19.02
N ILE A 129 14.04 -21.37 20.20
CA ILE A 129 13.32 -20.76 21.34
C ILE A 129 14.03 -19.49 21.81
N ILE A 130 15.36 -19.54 21.97
CA ILE A 130 16.16 -18.38 22.37
C ILE A 130 16.07 -17.25 21.32
N GLN A 131 16.09 -17.60 20.03
CA GLN A 131 15.90 -16.63 18.96
C GLN A 131 14.50 -15.99 18.97
N GLN A 132 13.45 -16.77 19.25
CA GLN A 132 12.09 -16.21 19.39
C GLN A 132 11.98 -15.27 20.58
N GLN A 133 12.60 -15.60 21.73
CA GLN A 133 12.65 -14.71 22.90
C GLN A 133 13.33 -13.38 22.57
N GLN A 134 14.49 -13.41 21.90
CA GLN A 134 15.19 -12.20 21.47
C GLN A 134 14.35 -11.36 20.51
N ALA A 135 13.65 -12.01 19.57
CA ALA A 135 12.74 -11.32 18.64
C ALA A 135 11.59 -10.61 19.37
N VAL A 136 10.99 -11.25 20.37
CA VAL A 136 9.93 -10.65 21.21
C VAL A 136 10.45 -9.44 21.98
N HIS A 137 11.64 -9.53 22.60
CA HIS A 137 12.28 -8.39 23.29
C HIS A 137 12.51 -7.21 22.33
N CYS A 138 13.16 -7.47 21.19
CA CYS A 138 13.44 -6.44 20.18
C CYS A 138 12.15 -5.78 19.67
N GLN A 139 11.07 -6.55 19.52
CA GLN A 139 9.78 -6.03 19.09
C GLN A 139 9.16 -5.09 20.13
N ILE A 140 9.23 -5.43 21.42
CA ILE A 140 8.72 -4.58 22.50
C ILE A 140 9.50 -3.26 22.55
N ASP A 141 10.83 -3.33 22.48
CA ASP A 141 11.70 -2.15 22.46
C ASP A 141 11.42 -1.24 21.26
N HIS A 142 11.27 -1.85 20.08
CA HIS A 142 10.93 -1.13 18.87
C HIS A 142 9.56 -0.44 18.99
N ARG A 143 8.53 -1.15 19.45
CA ARG A 143 7.18 -0.58 19.66
C ARG A 143 7.21 0.56 20.68
N LEU A 144 7.95 0.41 21.78
CA LEU A 144 8.15 1.48 22.76
C LEU A 144 8.82 2.71 22.14
N LEU A 145 9.86 2.51 21.31
CA LEU A 145 10.55 3.59 20.61
C LEU A 145 9.64 4.34 19.64
N VAL A 146 8.87 3.61 18.83
CA VAL A 146 7.92 4.19 17.88
C VAL A 146 6.81 4.94 18.61
N LEU A 147 6.23 4.39 19.68
CA LEU A 147 5.22 5.06 20.50
C LEU A 147 5.76 6.35 21.15
N MET A 148 7.03 6.38 21.55
CA MET A 148 7.68 7.62 22.00
C MET A 148 7.79 8.67 20.90
N GLY A 149 7.96 8.25 19.64
CA GLY A 149 7.92 9.13 18.46
C GLY A 149 6.51 9.63 18.16
N VAL A 150 5.51 8.74 18.15
CA VAL A 150 4.08 9.07 17.96
C VAL A 150 3.61 10.06 19.02
N ARG A 151 3.92 9.82 20.30
CA ARG A 151 3.59 10.73 21.41
C ARG A 151 4.20 12.11 21.25
N ARG A 152 5.45 12.20 20.79
CA ARG A 152 6.13 13.49 20.54
C ARG A 152 5.44 14.27 19.42
N ARG A 153 5.08 13.60 18.33
CA ARG A 153 4.37 14.22 17.19
C ARG A 153 2.95 14.63 17.55
N LEU A 154 2.23 13.84 18.36
CA LEU A 154 0.92 14.21 18.88
C LEU A 154 0.99 15.48 19.75
N LYS A 155 2.00 15.60 20.62
CA LYS A 155 2.22 16.81 21.41
C LYS A 155 2.48 18.04 20.54
N GLY A 156 3.29 17.89 19.49
CA GLY A 156 3.54 18.96 18.52
C GLY A 156 2.26 19.38 17.78
N PHE A 157 1.53 18.40 17.25
CA PHE A 157 0.24 18.62 16.59
C PHE A 157 -0.77 19.33 17.50
N ARG A 158 -0.92 18.87 18.75
CA ARG A 158 -1.83 19.47 19.73
C ARG A 158 -1.42 20.89 20.12
N ALA A 159 -0.12 21.15 20.30
CA ALA A 159 0.38 22.50 20.57
C ALA A 159 0.09 23.46 19.41
N MET A 160 0.24 23.00 18.16
CA MET A 160 -0.12 23.79 16.98
C MET A 160 -1.62 24.06 16.89
N TYR A 161 -2.44 23.05 17.20
CA TYR A 161 -3.89 23.20 17.26
C TYR A 161 -4.32 24.21 18.33
N GLU A 162 -3.75 24.12 19.55
CA GLU A 162 -4.02 25.05 20.65
C GLU A 162 -3.57 26.48 20.31
N GLN A 163 -2.44 26.64 19.60
CA GLN A 163 -2.02 27.94 19.07
C GLN A 163 -3.02 28.49 18.04
N LEU A 164 -3.49 27.68 17.10
CA LEU A 164 -4.51 28.10 16.12
C LEU A 164 -5.80 28.54 16.81
N MET A 165 -6.30 27.78 17.79
CA MET A 165 -7.50 28.13 18.55
C MET A 165 -7.31 29.41 19.39
N ALA A 166 -6.13 29.61 19.98
CA ALA A 166 -5.82 30.83 20.73
C ALA A 166 -5.74 32.08 19.84
N CYS A 167 -5.25 31.94 18.60
CA CYS A 167 -5.21 33.02 17.62
C CYS A 167 -6.60 33.44 17.16
N GLN A 168 -7.52 32.48 17.05
CA GLN A 168 -8.92 32.73 16.73
C GLN A 168 -9.63 33.48 17.87
N ALA A 169 -9.35 33.13 19.13
CA ALA A 169 -9.91 33.84 20.29
C ALA A 169 -9.33 35.26 20.51
N GLY A 170 -8.08 35.50 20.09
CA GLY A 170 -7.41 36.81 20.21
C GLY A 170 -7.74 37.81 19.10
N GLY A 171 -8.33 37.38 17.98
CA GLY A 171 -8.74 38.25 16.87
C GLY A 171 -9.88 39.21 17.21
N ASP A 172 -10.65 38.93 18.27
CA ASP A 172 -11.82 39.71 18.66
C ASP A 172 -11.52 40.93 19.56
N THR A 173 -10.28 41.12 20.02
CA THR A 173 -9.94 42.22 20.96
C THR A 173 -9.05 43.33 20.38
N ALA A 174 -8.57 43.19 19.13
CA ALA A 174 -7.71 44.17 18.47
C ALA A 174 -8.38 44.83 17.25
N GLY A 175 -9.68 45.12 17.35
CA GLY A 175 -10.36 45.98 16.40
C GLY A 175 -10.37 47.42 16.89
N HIS A 176 -9.29 48.17 16.65
CA HIS A 176 -9.27 49.61 16.32
C HIS A 176 -7.80 50.05 16.25
N GLU A 177 -7.34 50.30 15.01
CA GLU A 177 -6.25 51.18 14.57
C GLU A 177 -5.26 50.51 13.62
N ASN A 178 -5.19 51.10 12.42
CA ASN A 178 -4.16 50.99 11.38
C ASN A 178 -4.19 49.76 10.46
N GLY A 179 -4.82 49.95 9.30
CA GLY A 179 -4.94 49.05 8.15
C GLY A 179 -3.63 48.66 7.42
N VAL A 180 -2.48 48.75 8.08
CA VAL A 180 -1.17 48.28 7.56
C VAL A 180 -0.78 46.91 8.16
N ASN A 181 -1.46 46.44 9.21
CA ASN A 181 -1.15 45.16 9.87
C ASN A 181 -1.88 43.93 9.30
N ASN A 182 -2.84 44.12 8.38
CA ASN A 182 -3.73 43.04 7.93
C ASN A 182 -3.04 42.03 6.99
N THR A 183 -2.02 42.45 6.21
CA THR A 183 -1.26 41.56 5.31
C THR A 183 -0.21 40.73 6.05
N LYS A 184 0.39 41.26 7.13
CA LYS A 184 1.28 40.51 8.03
C LYS A 184 0.52 39.45 8.84
N SER A 185 -0.70 39.78 9.28
CA SER A 185 -1.60 38.85 9.98
C SER A 185 -2.02 37.68 9.09
N ALA A 186 -2.37 37.94 7.82
CA ALA A 186 -2.74 36.90 6.86
C ALA A 186 -1.56 35.98 6.47
N GLY A 187 -0.36 36.54 6.26
CA GLY A 187 0.85 35.75 5.96
C GLY A 187 1.27 34.86 7.13
N TRP A 188 1.16 35.37 8.36
CA TRP A 188 1.45 34.61 9.57
C TRP A 188 0.44 33.47 9.81
N MET A 189 -0.86 33.72 9.61
CA MET A 189 -1.90 32.67 9.68
C MET A 189 -1.72 31.59 8.61
N ALA A 190 -1.34 31.95 7.38
CA ALA A 190 -1.05 30.97 6.33
C ALA A 190 0.15 30.09 6.69
N GLN A 191 1.19 30.67 7.28
CA GLN A 191 2.37 29.93 7.76
C GLN A 191 2.02 29.00 8.93
N LEU A 192 1.15 29.44 9.85
CA LEU A 192 0.69 28.64 10.98
C LEU A 192 -0.17 27.44 10.54
N MET A 193 -1.05 27.65 9.55
CA MET A 193 -1.86 26.60 8.93
C MET A 193 -1.00 25.58 8.19
N GLU A 194 0.04 26.02 7.47
CA GLU A 194 0.98 25.10 6.81
C GLU A 194 1.78 24.29 7.83
N GLN A 195 2.22 24.90 8.94
CA GLN A 195 2.87 24.16 10.03
C GLN A 195 1.94 23.15 10.70
N TYR A 196 0.67 23.51 10.90
CA TYR A 196 -0.34 22.57 11.41
C TYR A 196 -0.53 21.37 10.47
N ARG A 197 -0.63 21.62 9.16
CA ARG A 197 -0.73 20.58 8.13
C ARG A 197 0.47 19.62 8.16
N ILE A 198 1.69 20.16 8.25
CA ILE A 198 2.92 19.38 8.34
C ILE A 198 2.91 18.49 9.59
N HIS A 199 2.58 19.04 10.77
CA HIS A 199 2.53 18.27 12.01
C HIS A 199 1.43 17.20 12.01
N ALA A 200 0.29 17.45 11.36
CA ALA A 200 -0.78 16.47 11.19
C ALA A 200 -0.33 15.29 10.31
N VAL A 201 0.31 15.56 9.17
CA VAL A 201 0.84 14.52 8.28
C VAL A 201 1.91 13.69 8.97
N GLN A 202 2.86 14.34 9.65
CA GLN A 202 3.90 13.65 10.42
C GLN A 202 3.31 12.74 11.52
N TYR A 203 2.25 13.16 12.20
CA TYR A 203 1.56 12.34 13.18
C TYR A 203 0.88 11.13 12.52
N MET A 204 0.20 11.31 11.38
CA MET A 204 -0.44 10.21 10.66
C MET A 204 0.57 9.19 10.11
N GLU A 205 1.67 9.64 9.51
CA GLU A 205 2.75 8.76 9.03
C GLU A 205 3.32 7.91 10.17
N ALA A 206 3.47 8.50 11.35
CA ALA A 206 3.97 7.81 12.53
C ALA A 206 3.02 6.73 13.06
N CYS A 207 1.71 6.98 13.01
CA CYS A 207 0.70 5.99 13.38
C CYS A 207 0.69 4.83 12.38
N LYS A 208 0.76 5.13 11.07
CA LYS A 208 0.85 4.11 10.01
C LYS A 208 2.10 3.25 10.13
N GLU A 209 3.25 3.85 10.46
CA GLU A 209 4.48 3.10 10.69
C GLU A 209 4.33 2.13 11.87
N TYR A 210 3.70 2.56 12.97
CA TYR A 210 3.45 1.69 14.12
C TYR A 210 2.52 0.50 13.77
N GLU A 211 1.48 0.75 12.99
CA GLU A 211 0.54 -0.28 12.51
C GLU A 211 1.26 -1.28 11.59
N LEU A 212 2.00 -0.79 10.60
CA LEU A 212 2.77 -1.62 9.68
C LEU A 212 3.78 -2.53 10.41
N GLN A 213 4.53 -1.98 11.36
CA GLN A 213 5.50 -2.76 12.15
C GLN A 213 4.82 -3.83 13.02
N THR A 214 3.60 -3.56 13.49
CA THR A 214 2.79 -4.54 14.23
C THR A 214 2.36 -5.69 13.33
N GLU A 215 1.97 -5.39 12.08
CA GLU A 215 1.55 -6.38 11.09
C GLU A 215 2.71 -7.23 10.57
N LEU A 216 3.86 -6.63 10.29
CA LEU A 216 5.06 -7.36 9.84
C LEU A 216 5.52 -8.38 10.88
N PHE A 217 5.52 -8.01 12.16
CA PHE A 217 5.82 -8.94 13.26
C PHE A 217 4.79 -10.08 13.34
N ASN A 218 3.49 -9.77 13.27
CA ASN A 218 2.45 -10.79 13.31
C ASN A 218 2.56 -11.79 12.13
N ARG A 219 2.99 -11.32 10.96
CA ARG A 219 3.24 -12.15 9.78
C ARG A 219 4.48 -13.04 9.93
N ALA A 220 5.50 -12.59 10.66
CA ALA A 220 6.73 -13.33 10.91
C ALA A 220 6.56 -14.47 11.93
N VAL A 221 5.65 -14.32 12.91
CA VAL A 221 5.43 -15.29 13.99
C VAL A 221 4.40 -16.41 13.63
N GLY A 222 3.58 -16.21 12.59
CA GLY A 222 2.89 -17.28 11.85
C GLY A 222 1.85 -18.16 12.59
N VAL A 223 0.58 -17.73 12.62
CA VAL A 223 -0.61 -18.60 12.42
C VAL A 223 -1.62 -17.79 11.60
N GLY A 224 -2.20 -18.41 10.57
CA GLY A 224 -3.17 -17.79 9.68
C GLY A 224 -4.39 -17.25 10.41
N VAL A 225 -4.71 -15.98 10.15
CA VAL A 225 -6.04 -15.42 10.34
C VAL A 225 -6.42 -14.79 9.01
N GLU A 226 -7.58 -15.19 8.50
CA GLU A 226 -8.21 -14.63 7.32
C GLU A 226 -8.31 -13.11 7.41
N LEU A 227 -8.14 -12.48 6.26
CA LEU A 227 -8.29 -11.05 6.05
C LEU A 227 -9.72 -10.62 6.44
N ALA A 228 -9.90 -10.16 7.67
CA ALA A 228 -10.88 -9.12 7.93
C ALA A 228 -10.19 -7.79 7.60
N GLU A 229 -10.50 -7.26 6.42
CA GLU A 229 -10.27 -5.84 6.10
C GLU A 229 -11.14 -5.02 7.05
N GLU A 230 -10.63 -4.69 8.23
CA GLU A 230 -11.19 -3.60 9.02
C GLU A 230 -10.40 -2.33 8.68
N GLU A 231 -11.13 -1.38 8.10
CA GLU A 231 -10.74 -0.01 7.79
C GLU A 231 -9.91 0.63 8.92
N PRO A 232 -8.94 1.53 8.61
CA PRO A 232 -8.21 2.32 9.60
C PRO A 232 -9.14 3.38 10.24
N GLY A 233 -10.11 2.91 11.02
CA GLY A 233 -11.24 3.68 11.51
C GLY A 233 -11.12 4.01 12.98
N SER A 234 -10.25 4.98 13.33
CA SER A 234 -10.41 5.72 14.59
C SER A 234 -9.48 6.93 14.69
N VAL A 235 -8.19 6.79 14.33
CA VAL A 235 -7.23 7.91 14.41
C VAL A 235 -7.56 9.00 13.37
N CYS A 236 -7.99 8.59 12.18
CA CYS A 236 -8.45 9.52 11.15
C CYS A 236 -9.72 10.27 11.57
N ALA A 237 -10.63 9.65 12.34
CA ALA A 237 -11.89 10.29 12.72
C ALA A 237 -11.65 11.52 13.63
N ASP A 238 -10.79 11.43 14.64
CA ASP A 238 -10.52 12.55 15.55
C ASP A 238 -9.74 13.69 14.87
N ILE A 239 -8.77 13.37 13.99
CA ILE A 239 -8.03 14.38 13.21
C ILE A 239 -8.95 15.04 12.19
N ILE A 240 -9.82 14.26 11.53
CA ILE A 240 -10.82 14.79 10.58
C ILE A 240 -11.80 15.69 11.33
N GLN A 241 -12.30 15.29 12.50
CA GLN A 241 -13.19 16.13 13.32
C GLN A 241 -12.51 17.43 13.80
N GLN A 242 -11.27 17.36 14.26
CA GLN A 242 -10.50 18.56 14.66
C GLN A 242 -10.20 19.49 13.48
N THR A 243 -9.92 18.92 12.30
CA THR A 243 -9.69 19.68 11.06
C THR A 243 -10.98 20.31 10.56
N LEU A 244 -12.10 19.58 10.62
CA LEU A 244 -13.43 20.09 10.27
C LEU A 244 -13.90 21.19 11.22
N ALA A 245 -13.57 21.12 12.51
CA ALA A 245 -13.84 22.19 13.48
C ALA A 245 -13.09 23.49 13.12
N VAL A 246 -11.81 23.39 12.74
CA VAL A 246 -11.01 24.54 12.29
C VAL A 246 -11.55 25.11 10.97
N CYS A 247 -11.93 24.26 10.02
CA CYS A 247 -12.52 24.69 8.74
C CYS A 247 -13.92 25.30 8.90
N GLY A 248 -14.75 24.77 9.80
CA GLY A 248 -16.09 25.29 10.10
C GLY A 248 -16.06 26.69 10.70
N VAL A 249 -15.14 26.95 11.63
CA VAL A 249 -14.98 28.26 12.28
C VAL A 249 -14.43 29.32 11.30
N LEU A 250 -13.55 28.94 10.37
CA LEU A 250 -13.00 29.85 9.35
C LEU A 250 -14.05 30.28 8.29
N ASN A 251 -15.01 29.41 7.97
CA ASN A 251 -16.12 29.77 7.06
C ASN A 251 -17.06 30.82 7.65
N SER A 252 -17.21 30.85 8.98
CA SER A 252 -17.98 31.87 9.71
C SER A 252 -17.33 33.25 9.67
N HIS A 253 -15.98 33.32 9.72
CA HIS A 253 -15.25 34.58 9.59
C HIS A 253 -15.22 35.14 8.16
N ARG A 254 -15.38 34.29 7.13
CA ARG A 254 -15.32 34.71 5.72
C ARG A 254 -16.62 35.33 5.20
N HIS A 255 -17.77 35.11 5.86
CA HIS A 255 -19.08 35.50 5.36
C HIS A 255 -19.79 36.63 6.11
N GLY A 256 -19.27 37.13 7.23
CA GLY A 256 -19.82 38.33 7.87
C GLY A 256 -21.33 38.29 8.15
N ILE A 257 -21.88 37.12 8.54
CA ILE A 257 -23.27 37.01 8.96
C ILE A 257 -23.28 36.88 10.48
N GLY A 258 -23.54 38.01 11.14
CA GLY A 258 -23.96 38.01 12.53
C GLY A 258 -25.36 37.44 12.63
N HIS A 259 -25.51 36.31 13.31
CA HIS A 259 -26.54 36.08 14.32
C HIS A 259 -26.06 34.94 15.23
N ARG A 260 -25.88 35.27 16.51
CA ARG A 260 -25.05 34.56 17.49
C ARG A 260 -25.85 33.65 18.44
N SER A 261 -26.88 32.94 17.95
CA SER A 261 -27.77 32.15 18.84
C SER A 261 -28.07 30.71 18.44
N GLU A 262 -27.44 30.15 17.39
CA GLU A 262 -27.72 28.75 16.98
C GLU A 262 -26.50 27.82 16.98
N THR A 263 -25.31 28.28 17.38
CA THR A 263 -24.08 27.47 17.35
C THR A 263 -23.74 26.77 18.68
N GLU A 264 -24.56 26.88 19.72
CA GLU A 264 -24.29 26.22 21.02
C GLU A 264 -24.93 24.83 21.19
N THR A 265 -25.69 24.34 20.21
CA THR A 265 -26.40 23.04 20.31
C THR A 265 -25.84 21.90 19.45
N LEU A 266 -24.74 22.08 18.72
CA LEU A 266 -24.18 21.05 17.83
C LEU A 266 -22.96 20.29 18.41
N LEU A 267 -22.80 20.29 19.73
CA LEU A 267 -21.85 19.40 20.45
C LEU A 267 -22.59 18.25 21.13
N THR A 268 -23.37 17.46 20.38
CA THR A 268 -23.72 16.08 20.79
C THR A 268 -23.81 15.14 19.57
N PRO A 269 -23.36 13.88 19.70
CA PRO A 269 -23.24 12.96 18.57
C PRO A 269 -24.57 12.22 18.33
N SER A 270 -25.45 12.76 17.48
CA SER A 270 -26.54 11.98 16.90
C SER A 270 -27.22 12.72 15.76
N ALA A 271 -26.78 12.45 14.52
CA ALA A 271 -27.61 12.45 13.30
C ALA A 271 -26.71 12.14 12.09
N ARG A 272 -26.98 11.01 11.43
CA ARG A 272 -26.56 10.77 10.05
C ARG A 272 -27.41 11.67 9.16
N GLU A 273 -26.81 12.58 8.41
CA GLU A 273 -27.32 13.02 7.11
C GLU A 273 -26.20 13.53 6.17
N PRO A 274 -26.41 13.45 4.85
CA PRO A 274 -25.37 13.38 3.83
C PRO A 274 -25.16 14.74 3.15
N GLY A 275 -23.92 15.21 3.08
CA GLY A 275 -23.65 16.45 2.36
C GLY A 275 -22.34 17.14 2.73
N LEU A 276 -21.21 16.44 2.58
CA LEU A 276 -19.86 17.04 2.64
C LEU A 276 -18.87 16.20 1.82
N GLY A 277 -19.26 15.83 0.59
CA GLY A 277 -18.43 15.05 -0.34
C GLY A 277 -17.42 15.86 -1.14
N SER A 278 -17.41 17.19 -1.05
CA SER A 278 -16.65 18.04 -1.98
C SER A 278 -15.31 18.58 -1.44
N ALA A 279 -15.00 18.44 -0.14
CA ALA A 279 -13.78 19.02 0.45
C ALA A 279 -12.77 17.97 0.97
N VAL A 280 -13.19 16.72 1.17
CA VAL A 280 -12.30 15.58 1.53
C VAL A 280 -11.61 14.98 0.29
N ALA A 281 -12.03 15.39 -0.92
CA ALA A 281 -11.53 14.85 -2.19
C ALA A 281 -10.07 15.21 -2.52
N GLN A 282 -9.45 16.18 -1.85
CA GLN A 282 -8.09 16.61 -2.21
C GLN A 282 -6.97 15.86 -1.47
N SER A 283 -7.19 15.34 -0.25
CA SER A 283 -6.14 14.60 0.48
C SER A 283 -6.29 13.06 0.42
N GLY A 284 -7.45 12.54 0.00
CA GLY A 284 -7.64 11.11 -0.30
C GLY A 284 -7.22 10.69 -1.72
N SER A 285 -6.95 11.67 -2.60
CA SER A 285 -6.68 11.46 -4.03
C SER A 285 -5.29 10.89 -4.36
N GLU A 286 -4.37 10.89 -3.38
CA GLU A 286 -3.01 10.37 -3.55
C GLU A 286 -2.91 8.86 -3.21
N LEU A 287 -3.87 8.33 -2.43
CA LEU A 287 -3.89 6.91 -2.03
C LEU A 287 -4.74 6.05 -2.98
N SER A 288 -5.79 6.62 -3.56
CA SER A 288 -6.55 6.04 -4.66
C SER A 288 -6.50 7.04 -5.80
N GLY A 289 -5.72 6.72 -6.82
CA GLY A 289 -5.36 7.64 -7.89
C GLY A 289 -6.51 8.47 -8.44
N THR A 290 -6.25 9.75 -8.77
CA THR A 290 -7.20 10.62 -9.48
C THR A 290 -7.80 9.85 -10.66
N GLY A 291 -9.14 9.82 -10.74
CA GLY A 291 -9.90 8.86 -11.53
C GLY A 291 -9.34 8.56 -12.93
N CYS A 292 -9.46 7.30 -13.35
CA CYS A 292 -9.11 6.84 -14.70
C CYS A 292 -10.36 6.74 -15.59
N VAL A 293 -10.18 6.73 -16.91
CA VAL A 293 -11.28 6.53 -17.86
C VAL A 293 -11.86 5.13 -17.63
N ALA A 294 -13.02 5.05 -16.99
CA ALA A 294 -13.69 3.80 -16.61
C ALA A 294 -14.56 3.23 -17.74
N GLY A 295 -15.07 4.10 -18.61
CA GLY A 295 -15.95 3.73 -19.69
C GLY A 295 -16.27 4.89 -20.60
N VAL A 296 -17.24 4.68 -21.46
CA VAL A 296 -17.76 5.70 -22.38
C VAL A 296 -19.19 6.05 -22.01
N LEU A 297 -19.53 7.32 -22.17
CA LEU A 297 -20.90 7.81 -22.07
C LEU A 297 -21.41 8.04 -23.49
N HIS A 298 -22.44 7.32 -23.87
CA HIS A 298 -23.08 7.53 -25.15
C HIS A 298 -24.14 8.65 -25.02
N GLU A 299 -23.85 9.83 -25.59
CA GLU A 299 -24.70 11.02 -25.39
C GLU A 299 -26.09 10.89 -26.01
N GLY A 300 -26.23 10.20 -27.15
CA GLY A 300 -27.51 10.02 -27.85
C GLY A 300 -28.52 9.12 -27.12
N LEU A 301 -28.05 8.14 -26.33
CA LEU A 301 -28.91 7.23 -25.57
C LEU A 301 -28.87 7.48 -24.05
N GLY A 302 -27.94 8.33 -23.58
CA GLY A 302 -27.67 8.48 -22.15
C GLY A 302 -27.13 7.20 -21.47
N GLU A 303 -26.67 6.22 -22.26
CA GLU A 303 -26.17 4.94 -21.75
C GLU A 303 -24.68 5.02 -21.40
N THR A 304 -24.29 4.39 -20.29
CA THR A 304 -22.88 4.20 -19.92
C THR A 304 -22.44 2.80 -20.28
N LEU A 305 -21.30 2.68 -20.97
CA LEU A 305 -20.79 1.42 -21.48
C LEU A 305 -19.33 1.24 -21.09
N GLY A 306 -18.94 0.00 -20.75
CA GLY A 306 -17.53 -0.33 -20.60
C GLY A 306 -16.80 -0.17 -21.94
N VAL A 307 -15.49 0.12 -21.89
CA VAL A 307 -14.69 0.38 -23.10
C VAL A 307 -14.74 -0.80 -24.09
N TYR A 308 -14.61 -2.03 -23.60
CA TYR A 308 -14.71 -3.23 -24.43
C TYR A 308 -16.14 -3.42 -25.01
N ALA A 309 -17.18 -3.16 -24.23
CA ALA A 309 -18.56 -3.21 -24.72
C ALA A 309 -18.81 -2.17 -25.82
N ALA A 310 -18.24 -0.97 -25.70
CA ALA A 310 -18.30 0.07 -26.71
C ALA A 310 -17.57 -0.32 -28.01
N GLN A 311 -16.40 -0.96 -27.89
CA GLN A 311 -15.68 -1.53 -29.03
C GLN A 311 -16.53 -2.59 -29.74
N ARG A 312 -17.15 -3.52 -29.00
CA ARG A 312 -17.99 -4.57 -29.57
C ARG A 312 -19.24 -4.03 -30.28
N ARG A 313 -19.73 -2.86 -29.87
CA ARG A 313 -20.82 -2.13 -30.53
C ARG A 313 -20.35 -1.25 -31.70
N GLY A 314 -19.03 -1.18 -31.97
CA GLY A 314 -18.45 -0.36 -33.03
C GLY A 314 -18.41 1.14 -32.73
N LEU A 315 -18.59 1.54 -31.46
CA LEU A 315 -18.57 2.95 -31.04
C LEU A 315 -17.14 3.48 -30.86
N VAL A 316 -16.18 2.60 -30.60
CA VAL A 316 -14.77 2.93 -30.43
C VAL A 316 -13.93 1.97 -31.26
N ARG A 317 -12.93 2.49 -31.99
CA ARG A 317 -12.04 1.64 -32.79
C ARG A 317 -11.21 0.70 -31.89
N PRO A 318 -10.91 -0.53 -32.33
CA PRO A 318 -10.19 -1.51 -31.52
C PRO A 318 -8.86 -1.02 -30.95
N ALA A 319 -8.07 -0.27 -31.73
CA ALA A 319 -6.79 0.26 -31.28
C ALA A 319 -6.93 1.28 -30.12
N ILE A 320 -7.94 2.15 -30.18
CA ILE A 320 -8.23 3.15 -29.15
C ILE A 320 -8.75 2.45 -27.89
N ALA A 321 -9.67 1.50 -28.06
CA ALA A 321 -10.22 0.72 -26.96
C ALA A 321 -9.14 -0.06 -26.21
N LEU A 322 -8.21 -0.69 -26.94
CA LEU A 322 -7.08 -1.41 -26.34
C LEU A 322 -6.19 -0.47 -25.52
N ALA A 323 -5.80 0.69 -26.06
CA ALA A 323 -4.96 1.64 -25.34
C ALA A 323 -5.62 2.13 -24.04
N LEU A 324 -6.93 2.36 -24.04
CA LEU A 324 -7.68 2.74 -22.83
C LEU A 324 -7.76 1.61 -21.81
N LEU A 325 -7.99 0.37 -22.26
CA LEU A 325 -8.00 -0.80 -21.37
C LEU A 325 -6.60 -1.09 -20.79
N GLU A 326 -5.54 -0.91 -21.57
CA GLU A 326 -4.15 -1.01 -21.10
C GLU A 326 -3.84 0.05 -20.03
N ALA A 327 -4.34 1.29 -20.21
CA ALA A 327 -4.22 2.34 -19.21
C ALA A 327 -4.95 2.01 -17.91
N GLN A 328 -6.14 1.41 -17.97
CA GLN A 328 -6.85 0.91 -16.77
C GLN A 328 -6.03 -0.17 -16.05
N ALA A 329 -5.57 -1.18 -16.79
CA ALA A 329 -4.75 -2.26 -16.24
C ALA A 329 -3.45 -1.74 -15.60
N ALA A 330 -2.80 -0.75 -16.22
CA ALA A 330 -1.56 -0.16 -15.72
C ALA A 330 -1.75 0.80 -14.53
N THR A 331 -2.99 1.23 -14.22
CA THR A 331 -3.29 2.19 -13.15
C THR A 331 -3.98 1.58 -11.92
N GLY A 332 -4.27 0.28 -11.96
CA GLY A 332 -4.70 -0.50 -10.80
C GLY A 332 -5.70 -1.62 -11.10
N GLY A 333 -6.24 -1.70 -12.31
CA GLY A 333 -7.18 -2.76 -12.71
C GLY A 333 -8.30 -2.28 -13.62
N LEU A 334 -9.01 -3.23 -14.22
CA LEU A 334 -10.12 -2.97 -15.13
C LEU A 334 -11.38 -2.58 -14.35
N MET A 335 -12.15 -1.63 -14.89
CA MET A 335 -13.34 -1.08 -14.21
C MET A 335 -14.59 -1.23 -15.07
N GLU A 336 -15.73 -1.37 -14.40
CA GLU A 336 -17.06 -1.27 -15.01
C GLU A 336 -17.71 0.06 -14.64
N PRO A 337 -18.35 0.79 -15.58
CA PRO A 337 -18.94 2.11 -15.31
C PRO A 337 -20.18 2.11 -14.37
N GLY A 338 -20.49 0.99 -13.72
CA GLY A 338 -21.53 0.88 -12.69
C GLY A 338 -21.05 0.24 -11.37
N LYS A 339 -19.78 -0.13 -11.25
CA LYS A 339 -19.19 -0.71 -10.04
C LYS A 339 -17.92 0.04 -9.68
N THR A 340 -17.69 0.22 -8.39
CA THR A 340 -16.48 0.92 -7.89
C THR A 340 -15.27 -0.02 -7.82
N ASP A 341 -15.48 -1.33 -7.92
CA ASP A 341 -14.43 -2.34 -7.79
C ASP A 341 -13.51 -2.38 -9.02
N ARG A 342 -12.20 -2.46 -8.77
CA ARG A 342 -11.18 -2.70 -9.80
C ARG A 342 -10.86 -4.19 -9.85
N LEU A 343 -10.95 -4.78 -11.03
CA LEU A 343 -10.71 -6.20 -11.23
C LEU A 343 -9.36 -6.46 -11.89
N ARG A 344 -8.73 -7.57 -11.51
CA ARG A 344 -7.55 -8.09 -12.21
C ARG A 344 -7.92 -8.58 -13.60
N VAL A 345 -6.95 -8.63 -14.50
CA VAL A 345 -7.17 -9.04 -15.90
C VAL A 345 -7.79 -10.44 -15.98
N ASP A 346 -7.24 -11.40 -15.24
CA ASP A 346 -7.76 -12.78 -15.20
C ASP A 346 -9.23 -12.83 -14.77
N GLU A 347 -9.62 -11.97 -13.82
CA GLU A 347 -10.98 -11.93 -13.30
C GLU A 347 -11.94 -11.25 -14.26
N ALA A 348 -11.51 -10.16 -14.90
CA ALA A 348 -12.30 -9.46 -15.90
C ALA A 348 -12.62 -10.36 -17.10
N VAL A 349 -11.66 -11.20 -17.54
CA VAL A 349 -11.90 -12.19 -18.60
C VAL A 349 -12.88 -13.28 -18.14
N ARG A 350 -12.73 -13.81 -16.92
CA ARG A 350 -13.69 -14.80 -16.37
C ARG A 350 -15.12 -14.26 -16.29
N ARG A 351 -15.29 -12.98 -15.97
CA ARG A 351 -16.61 -12.31 -15.91
C ARG A 351 -17.13 -11.87 -17.29
N GLY A 352 -16.34 -12.05 -18.36
CA GLY A 352 -16.72 -11.65 -19.72
C GLY A 352 -16.70 -10.14 -19.95
N MET A 353 -16.06 -9.37 -19.07
CA MET A 353 -15.90 -7.91 -19.23
C MET A 353 -14.95 -7.59 -20.39
N VAL A 354 -13.96 -8.45 -20.61
CA VAL A 354 -13.01 -8.37 -21.73
C VAL A 354 -12.91 -9.72 -22.41
N GLY A 355 -12.76 -9.73 -23.74
CA GLY A 355 -12.56 -10.94 -24.51
C GLY A 355 -11.19 -11.57 -24.31
N PRO A 356 -11.07 -12.90 -24.46
CA PRO A 356 -9.79 -13.62 -24.33
C PRO A 356 -8.73 -13.14 -25.34
N GLU A 357 -9.14 -12.54 -26.46
CA GLU A 357 -8.25 -11.99 -27.47
C GLU A 357 -7.37 -10.83 -26.96
N LEU A 358 -7.78 -10.13 -25.91
CA LEU A 358 -7.02 -9.03 -25.32
C LEU A 358 -6.23 -9.46 -24.07
N HIS A 359 -6.38 -10.71 -23.61
CA HIS A 359 -5.85 -11.19 -22.34
C HIS A 359 -4.34 -10.93 -22.22
N ASP A 360 -3.55 -11.35 -23.19
CA ASP A 360 -2.08 -11.26 -23.10
C ASP A 360 -1.57 -9.82 -23.14
N ALA A 361 -2.22 -8.96 -23.93
CA ALA A 361 -1.91 -7.54 -24.01
C ALA A 361 -2.19 -6.84 -22.67
N LEU A 362 -3.35 -7.11 -22.08
CA LEU A 362 -3.74 -6.51 -20.80
C LEU A 362 -2.94 -7.06 -19.63
N LEU A 363 -2.60 -8.35 -19.63
CA LEU A 363 -1.73 -8.94 -18.62
C LEU A 363 -0.33 -8.30 -18.69
N SER A 364 0.17 -8.00 -19.89
CA SER A 364 1.41 -7.24 -20.05
C SER A 364 1.30 -5.82 -19.47
N ALA A 365 0.15 -5.15 -19.62
CA ALA A 365 -0.07 -3.83 -19.03
C ALA A 365 -0.21 -3.89 -17.49
N GLU A 366 -0.88 -4.92 -16.94
CA GLU A 366 -1.04 -5.14 -15.50
C GLU A 366 0.31 -5.32 -14.78
N ARG A 367 1.35 -5.78 -15.48
CA ARG A 367 2.73 -5.82 -14.95
C ARG A 367 3.30 -4.45 -14.62
N ALA A 368 2.73 -3.36 -15.13
CA ALA A 368 3.07 -2.01 -14.67
C ALA A 368 2.68 -1.77 -13.20
N VAL A 369 1.73 -2.55 -12.66
CA VAL A 369 1.30 -2.50 -11.25
C VAL A 369 1.90 -3.66 -10.46
N THR A 370 1.91 -4.88 -11.01
CA THR A 370 2.40 -6.08 -10.30
C THR A 370 3.91 -6.27 -10.37
N GLY A 371 4.58 -5.62 -11.32
CA GLY A 371 6.04 -5.59 -11.47
C GLY A 371 6.56 -6.46 -12.60
N TYR A 372 7.69 -6.04 -13.18
CA TYR A 372 8.39 -6.80 -14.22
C TYR A 372 9.47 -7.65 -13.58
N LYS A 373 9.45 -8.96 -13.82
CA LYS A 373 10.53 -9.83 -13.37
C LYS A 373 11.80 -9.59 -14.19
N ASP A 374 12.87 -9.18 -13.52
CA ASP A 374 14.20 -9.06 -14.11
C ASP A 374 14.80 -10.45 -14.35
N PRO A 375 15.16 -10.82 -15.60
CA PRO A 375 15.73 -12.14 -15.92
C PRO A 375 17.04 -12.44 -15.18
N TYR A 376 17.83 -11.43 -14.83
CA TYR A 376 19.15 -11.61 -14.23
C TYR A 376 19.10 -11.71 -12.71
N THR A 377 18.23 -10.94 -12.07
CA THR A 377 18.16 -10.87 -10.60
C THR A 377 16.97 -11.62 -10.00
N GLY A 378 15.98 -11.98 -10.83
CA GLY A 378 14.73 -12.58 -10.39
C GLY A 378 13.82 -11.65 -9.58
N ARG A 379 14.25 -10.40 -9.30
CA ARG A 379 13.49 -9.39 -8.56
C ARG A 379 12.44 -8.72 -9.45
N LEU A 380 11.40 -8.20 -8.82
CA LEU A 380 10.40 -7.38 -9.49
C LEU A 380 10.95 -5.96 -9.63
N VAL A 381 10.89 -5.40 -10.82
CA VAL A 381 11.30 -4.02 -11.10
C VAL A 381 10.11 -3.17 -11.56
N PRO A 382 10.09 -1.87 -11.22
CA PRO A 382 9.10 -0.91 -11.70
C PRO A 382 9.12 -0.76 -13.23
N LEU A 383 8.01 -0.27 -13.80
CA LEU A 383 7.82 -0.05 -15.23
C LEU A 383 8.97 0.77 -15.86
N PHE A 384 9.38 1.87 -15.23
CA PHE A 384 10.46 2.71 -15.72
C PHE A 384 11.82 2.00 -15.73
N GLN A 385 12.12 1.18 -14.73
CA GLN A 385 13.35 0.39 -14.72
C GLN A 385 13.31 -0.71 -15.77
N ALA A 386 12.15 -1.34 -15.96
CA ALA A 386 11.93 -2.30 -17.04
C ALA A 386 12.17 -1.66 -18.42
N MET A 387 11.73 -0.41 -18.61
CA MET A 387 11.98 0.39 -19.80
C MET A 387 13.48 0.65 -20.01
N LYS A 388 14.21 1.12 -18.99
CA LYS A 388 15.66 1.37 -19.09
C LYS A 388 16.45 0.08 -19.33
N LYS A 389 15.99 -1.06 -18.78
CA LYS A 389 16.55 -2.40 -18.99
C LYS A 389 16.09 -3.07 -20.31
N GLN A 390 15.30 -2.38 -21.13
CA GLN A 390 14.77 -2.88 -22.41
C GLN A 390 13.96 -4.18 -22.29
N LEU A 391 13.32 -4.41 -21.14
CA LEU A 391 12.38 -5.53 -20.94
C LEU A 391 11.02 -5.26 -21.59
N ILE A 392 10.76 -4.00 -21.94
CA ILE A 392 9.55 -3.50 -22.58
C ILE A 392 9.95 -2.41 -23.59
N VAL A 393 9.19 -2.29 -24.67
CA VAL A 393 9.39 -1.26 -25.69
C VAL A 393 9.21 0.13 -25.07
N ALA A 394 10.14 1.04 -25.33
CA ALA A 394 10.17 2.36 -24.71
C ALA A 394 8.86 3.14 -24.92
N ASP A 395 8.43 3.30 -26.17
CA ASP A 395 7.20 4.04 -26.52
C ASP A 395 5.97 3.50 -25.78
N TYR A 396 5.88 2.18 -25.65
CA TYR A 396 4.79 1.53 -24.95
C TYR A 396 4.85 1.80 -23.44
N ALA A 397 6.02 1.68 -22.82
CA ALA A 397 6.21 1.96 -21.41
C ALA A 397 5.98 3.44 -21.08
N THR A 398 6.43 4.35 -21.95
CA THR A 398 6.25 5.79 -21.79
C THR A 398 4.76 6.17 -21.75
N ARG A 399 3.94 5.58 -22.62
CA ARG A 399 2.47 5.73 -22.60
C ARG A 399 1.84 5.28 -21.28
N LEU A 400 2.26 4.14 -20.74
CA LEU A 400 1.73 3.63 -19.46
C LEU A 400 2.21 4.49 -18.27
N LEU A 401 3.45 4.99 -18.30
CA LEU A 401 3.97 5.94 -17.30
C LEU A 401 3.18 7.25 -17.29
N GLU A 402 2.82 7.74 -18.48
CA GLU A 402 1.98 8.93 -18.65
C GLU A 402 0.60 8.76 -17.98
N ALA A 403 -0.02 7.60 -18.15
CA ALA A 403 -1.30 7.25 -17.54
C ALA A 403 -1.19 7.16 -16.01
N GLN A 404 -0.12 6.55 -15.47
CA GLN A 404 0.13 6.50 -14.03
C GLN A 404 0.33 7.89 -13.43
N LEU A 405 1.16 8.74 -14.04
CA LEU A 405 1.38 10.12 -13.57
C LEU A 405 0.10 10.94 -13.57
N SER A 406 -0.70 10.83 -14.63
CA SER A 406 -1.95 11.57 -14.77
C SER A 406 -3.04 11.12 -13.78
N THR A 407 -2.90 9.91 -13.22
CA THR A 407 -3.85 9.32 -12.26
C THR A 407 -3.33 9.36 -10.82
N GLY A 408 -2.39 10.25 -10.49
CA GLY A 408 -1.97 10.49 -9.09
C GLY A 408 -0.57 10.00 -8.71
N GLY A 409 0.20 9.42 -9.63
CA GLY A 409 1.62 9.11 -9.40
C GLY A 409 2.07 7.74 -9.88
N ILE A 410 3.38 7.53 -9.90
CA ILE A 410 4.02 6.28 -10.36
C ILE A 410 3.75 5.15 -9.37
N VAL A 411 3.44 3.96 -9.89
CA VAL A 411 3.19 2.79 -9.06
C VAL A 411 4.49 2.09 -8.69
N ASP A 412 4.67 1.78 -7.41
CA ASP A 412 5.73 0.91 -6.92
C ASP A 412 5.22 -0.54 -6.79
N PRO A 413 5.71 -1.48 -7.60
CA PRO A 413 5.25 -2.86 -7.55
C PRO A 413 5.62 -3.62 -6.27
N GLU A 414 6.74 -3.27 -5.63
CA GLU A 414 7.18 -3.95 -4.39
C GLU A 414 6.26 -3.58 -3.22
N HIS A 415 5.92 -2.29 -3.13
CA HIS A 415 5.14 -1.76 -2.01
C HIS A 415 3.66 -1.55 -2.31
N ARG A 416 3.22 -1.84 -3.54
CA ARG A 416 1.83 -1.83 -4.02
C ARG A 416 1.06 -0.52 -3.77
N HIS A 417 1.76 0.60 -3.78
CA HIS A 417 1.14 1.93 -3.67
C HIS A 417 1.77 2.91 -4.66
N ARG A 418 1.11 4.06 -4.84
CA ARG A 418 1.62 5.15 -5.69
C ARG A 418 2.61 5.98 -4.90
N LEU A 419 3.74 6.29 -5.53
CA LEU A 419 4.78 7.11 -4.94
C LEU A 419 4.57 8.59 -5.33
N PRO A 420 4.73 9.52 -4.38
CA PRO A 420 4.96 10.92 -4.70
C PRO A 420 6.20 11.07 -5.60
N LEU A 421 6.20 12.08 -6.47
CA LEU A 421 7.27 12.32 -7.46
C LEU A 421 8.68 12.31 -6.84
N GLU A 422 8.85 12.95 -5.68
CA GLU A 422 10.17 13.06 -5.04
C GLU A 422 10.72 11.70 -4.57
N VAL A 423 9.83 10.82 -4.07
CA VAL A 423 10.19 9.46 -3.67
C VAL A 423 10.44 8.58 -4.90
N ALA A 424 9.67 8.78 -5.97
CA ALA A 424 9.87 8.08 -7.24
C ALA A 424 11.25 8.36 -7.83
N TYR A 425 11.77 9.59 -7.71
CA TYR A 425 13.14 9.93 -8.13
C TYR A 425 14.20 9.23 -7.28
N GLN A 426 14.05 9.24 -5.96
CA GLN A 426 15.03 8.65 -5.04
C GLN A 426 15.15 7.12 -5.23
N ARG A 427 14.03 6.45 -5.53
CA ARG A 427 13.99 5.00 -5.77
C ARG A 427 14.33 4.61 -7.22
N GLY A 428 14.59 5.59 -8.09
CA GLY A 428 14.84 5.33 -9.51
C GLY A 428 13.63 4.72 -10.23
N CYS A 429 12.41 5.00 -9.76
CA CYS A 429 11.15 4.61 -10.39
C CYS A 429 10.73 5.61 -11.48
N LEU A 430 11.35 6.79 -11.50
CA LEU A 430 11.19 7.81 -12.53
C LEU A 430 12.47 8.67 -12.57
N ASP A 431 12.80 9.26 -13.72
CA ASP A 431 13.83 10.30 -13.81
C ASP A 431 13.19 11.67 -14.11
N LYS A 432 13.90 12.74 -13.75
CA LYS A 432 13.43 14.12 -13.97
C LYS A 432 13.28 14.45 -15.46
N GLU A 433 14.09 13.82 -16.31
CA GLU A 433 14.05 14.01 -17.76
C GLU A 433 12.77 13.42 -18.37
N THR A 434 12.43 12.16 -18.07
CA THR A 434 11.19 11.53 -18.57
C THR A 434 9.97 12.20 -17.97
N GLN A 435 10.01 12.63 -16.70
CA GLN A 435 8.90 13.39 -16.12
C GLN A 435 8.62 14.69 -16.88
N ARG A 436 9.67 15.43 -17.28
CA ARG A 436 9.50 16.65 -18.10
C ARG A 436 8.90 16.32 -19.46
N LEU A 437 9.41 15.28 -20.13
CA LEU A 437 8.86 14.83 -21.42
C LEU A 437 7.38 14.41 -21.33
N LEU A 438 6.98 13.77 -20.24
CA LEU A 438 5.60 13.32 -20.04
C LEU A 438 4.64 14.46 -19.66
N THR A 439 5.15 15.58 -19.16
CA THR A 439 4.33 16.73 -18.71
C THR A 439 4.31 17.86 -19.74
N ASP A 440 5.18 17.83 -20.76
CA ASP A 440 5.29 18.88 -21.77
C ASP A 440 4.01 18.95 -22.64
N PRO A 441 3.31 20.09 -22.69
CA PRO A 441 2.09 20.21 -23.48
C PRO A 441 2.32 20.29 -25.00
N ILE A 442 3.54 20.62 -25.46
CA ILE A 442 3.88 20.87 -26.87
C ILE A 442 4.67 19.69 -27.44
N ALA A 443 5.75 19.28 -26.77
CA ALA A 443 6.63 18.19 -27.20
C ALA A 443 6.35 16.87 -26.46
N GLY A 444 5.31 16.83 -25.63
CA GLY A 444 5.02 15.66 -24.81
C GLY A 444 4.47 14.48 -25.58
N VAL A 445 4.48 13.36 -24.89
CA VAL A 445 4.06 12.07 -25.42
C VAL A 445 2.53 12.09 -25.58
N LYS A 446 2.07 11.86 -26.81
CA LYS A 446 0.65 11.77 -27.17
C LYS A 446 0.32 10.31 -27.49
N GLY A 447 0.31 9.49 -26.45
CA GLY A 447 0.15 8.04 -26.56
C GLY A 447 -1.30 7.58 -26.79
N PHE A 448 -2.27 8.47 -26.64
CA PHE A 448 -3.71 8.19 -26.72
C PHE A 448 -4.35 8.94 -27.88
N SER A 449 -5.57 8.54 -28.24
CA SER A 449 -6.35 9.19 -29.29
C SER A 449 -7.79 9.39 -28.85
N ASP A 450 -8.37 10.54 -29.19
CA ASP A 450 -9.78 10.82 -28.96
C ASP A 450 -10.63 9.91 -29.86
N PRO A 451 -11.60 9.14 -29.33
CA PRO A 451 -12.49 8.32 -30.14
C PRO A 451 -13.45 9.13 -31.04
N ASN A 452 -13.68 10.41 -30.76
CA ASN A 452 -14.56 11.26 -31.57
C ASN A 452 -13.78 11.87 -32.75
N THR A 453 -12.64 12.52 -32.49
CA THR A 453 -11.87 13.29 -33.46
C THR A 453 -10.64 12.56 -34.01
N GLU A 454 -10.23 11.45 -33.39
CA GLU A 454 -9.01 10.70 -33.69
C GLU A 454 -7.70 11.49 -33.53
N GLU A 455 -7.79 12.68 -32.94
CA GLU A 455 -6.63 13.48 -32.62
C GLU A 455 -5.79 12.76 -31.56
N ARG A 456 -4.47 12.81 -31.72
CA ARG A 456 -3.54 12.26 -30.72
C ARG A 456 -3.45 13.20 -29.54
N LEU A 457 -3.74 12.68 -28.36
CA LEU A 457 -3.80 13.43 -27.10
C LEU A 457 -2.90 12.80 -26.04
N SER A 458 -2.51 13.61 -25.07
CA SER A 458 -1.99 13.10 -23.80
C SER A 458 -3.12 12.50 -22.97
N TYR A 459 -2.81 11.55 -22.10
CA TYR A 459 -3.80 10.96 -21.20
C TYR A 459 -4.43 12.02 -20.29
N ARG A 460 -3.64 13.02 -19.85
CA ARG A 460 -4.14 14.16 -19.07
C ARG A 460 -5.16 15.00 -19.85
N GLN A 461 -4.93 15.24 -21.13
CA GLN A 461 -5.88 15.95 -22.00
C GLN A 461 -7.18 15.15 -22.15
N LEU A 462 -7.06 13.84 -22.36
CA LEU A 462 -8.20 12.94 -22.47
C LEU A 462 -9.04 12.89 -21.18
N LEU A 463 -8.40 12.85 -20.01
CA LEU A 463 -9.09 12.94 -18.72
C LEU A 463 -9.85 14.26 -18.55
N GLY A 464 -9.31 15.36 -19.09
CA GLY A 464 -9.97 16.67 -19.07
C GLY A 464 -11.25 16.75 -19.91
N GLN A 465 -11.43 15.86 -20.89
CA GLN A 465 -12.64 15.76 -21.71
C GLN A 465 -13.70 14.84 -21.08
N CYS A 466 -13.34 14.06 -20.05
CA CYS A 466 -14.23 13.09 -19.44
C CYS A 466 -15.24 13.76 -18.48
N ARG A 467 -16.43 13.15 -18.38
CA ARG A 467 -17.46 13.51 -17.39
C ARG A 467 -17.39 12.60 -16.17
N PRO A 468 -17.71 13.09 -14.97
CA PRO A 468 -17.80 12.24 -13.78
C PRO A 468 -18.93 11.22 -13.95
N GLY A 469 -18.62 9.95 -13.67
CA GLY A 469 -19.56 8.84 -13.70
C GLY A 469 -20.40 8.73 -12.41
N PRO A 470 -21.26 7.70 -12.33
CA PRO A 470 -22.15 7.50 -11.18
C PRO A 470 -21.44 7.09 -9.89
N GLY A 471 -20.18 6.61 -9.97
CA GLY A 471 -19.35 6.23 -8.82
C GLY A 471 -18.18 7.19 -8.57
N PRO A 472 -17.66 7.26 -7.33
CA PRO A 472 -16.53 8.12 -6.99
C PRO A 472 -15.28 7.71 -7.78
N GLY A 473 -14.61 8.68 -8.42
CA GLY A 473 -13.37 8.44 -9.16
C GLY A 473 -13.51 7.72 -10.51
N LEU A 474 -14.74 7.47 -10.98
CA LEU A 474 -14.99 6.93 -12.32
C LEU A 474 -15.17 8.07 -13.32
N LEU A 475 -14.37 8.08 -14.39
CA LEU A 475 -14.50 9.06 -15.47
C LEU A 475 -15.05 8.39 -16.73
N LEU A 476 -16.02 9.04 -17.37
CA LEU A 476 -16.67 8.56 -18.58
C LEU A 476 -16.34 9.48 -19.74
N LEU A 477 -15.82 8.91 -20.82
CA LEU A 477 -15.49 9.65 -22.02
C LEU A 477 -16.77 9.83 -22.87
N PRO A 478 -17.24 11.06 -23.09
CA PRO A 478 -18.43 11.29 -23.91
C PRO A 478 -18.16 10.92 -25.37
N LEU A 479 -19.06 10.14 -25.96
CA LEU A 479 -19.10 9.87 -27.39
C LEU A 479 -20.24 10.67 -28.00
N SER A 480 -19.88 11.68 -28.77
CA SER A 480 -20.82 12.51 -29.52
C SER A 480 -21.17 11.75 -30.79
N GLN A 481 -22.43 11.35 -30.93
CA GLN A 481 -22.86 10.49 -32.02
C GLN A 481 -23.17 11.25 -33.32
N ASP A 482 -22.48 12.36 -33.57
CA ASP A 482 -22.60 13.10 -34.82
C ASP A 482 -21.65 12.55 -35.89
N ARG A 483 -21.50 11.21 -35.96
CA ARG A 483 -21.03 10.58 -37.19
C ARG A 483 -22.26 10.10 -37.96
N PRO A 484 -22.67 10.79 -39.03
CA PRO A 484 -23.79 10.37 -39.86
C PRO A 484 -23.56 8.92 -40.32
N SER A 485 -24.52 8.04 -40.04
CA SER A 485 -24.45 6.65 -40.48
C SER A 485 -25.69 6.29 -41.28
N PHE A 486 -25.47 5.72 -42.45
CA PHE A 486 -26.50 5.31 -43.40
C PHE A 486 -26.90 3.84 -43.17
N ARG A 487 -28.15 3.51 -43.44
CA ARG A 487 -28.67 2.16 -43.24
C ARG A 487 -28.32 1.28 -44.44
N GLY A 488 -27.28 0.47 -44.33
CA GLY A 488 -26.92 -0.52 -45.35
C GLY A 488 -27.73 -1.81 -45.27
N LEU A 489 -27.55 -2.70 -46.26
CA LEU A 489 -28.33 -3.94 -46.43
C LEU A 489 -28.19 -4.96 -45.28
N ARG A 490 -27.02 -4.97 -44.60
CA ARG A 490 -26.73 -5.91 -43.50
C ARG A 490 -26.11 -5.25 -42.27
N ARG A 491 -25.59 -4.03 -42.42
CA ARG A 491 -24.96 -3.23 -41.36
C ARG A 491 -25.14 -1.75 -41.67
N ARG A 492 -24.99 -0.90 -40.67
CA ARG A 492 -24.84 0.55 -40.89
C ARG A 492 -23.51 0.84 -41.58
N VAL A 493 -23.51 1.81 -42.48
CA VAL A 493 -22.36 2.25 -43.29
C VAL A 493 -22.04 3.68 -42.90
N THR A 494 -20.77 4.00 -42.65
CA THR A 494 -20.34 5.36 -42.27
C THR A 494 -20.12 6.26 -43.48
N VAL A 495 -20.12 7.58 -43.28
CA VAL A 495 -19.78 8.57 -44.33
C VAL A 495 -18.40 8.28 -44.95
N GLU A 496 -17.41 7.91 -44.13
CA GLU A 496 -16.07 7.49 -44.56
C GLU A 496 -16.10 6.31 -45.55
N GLU A 497 -16.83 5.25 -45.23
CA GLU A 497 -16.95 4.07 -46.11
C GLU A 497 -17.69 4.40 -47.42
N LEU A 498 -18.64 5.35 -47.40
CA LEU A 498 -19.33 5.82 -48.59
C LEU A 498 -18.43 6.72 -49.46
N LEU A 499 -17.56 7.53 -48.85
CA LEU A 499 -16.59 8.35 -49.55
C LEU A 499 -15.50 7.48 -50.21
N GLU A 500 -15.00 6.47 -49.50
CA GLU A 500 -14.05 5.48 -50.03
C GLU A 500 -14.67 4.67 -51.19
N ALA A 501 -15.95 4.35 -51.09
CA ALA A 501 -16.71 3.67 -52.15
C ALA A 501 -17.19 4.61 -53.27
N GLN A 502 -16.86 5.91 -53.21
CA GLN A 502 -17.31 6.96 -54.16
C GLN A 502 -18.83 7.04 -54.33
N VAL A 503 -19.59 6.70 -53.30
CA VAL A 503 -21.06 6.79 -53.27
C VAL A 503 -21.50 8.22 -52.95
N ILE A 504 -20.71 8.95 -52.17
CA ILE A 504 -20.89 10.38 -51.86
C ILE A 504 -19.65 11.18 -52.26
N GLY A 505 -19.82 12.47 -52.58
CA GLY A 505 -18.72 13.39 -52.87
C GLY A 505 -18.09 13.95 -51.58
N ALA A 506 -16.85 14.47 -51.69
CA ALA A 506 -16.15 15.09 -50.56
C ALA A 506 -16.94 16.27 -49.97
N ASP A 507 -17.53 17.11 -50.83
CA ASP A 507 -18.33 18.27 -50.43
C ASP A 507 -19.57 17.85 -49.60
N THR A 508 -20.27 16.79 -50.04
CA THR A 508 -21.43 16.25 -49.31
C THR A 508 -21.06 15.56 -48.01
N ALA A 509 -19.85 14.99 -47.90
CA ALA A 509 -19.35 14.43 -46.66
C ALA A 509 -19.06 15.53 -45.63
N GLU A 510 -18.47 16.65 -46.08
CA GLU A 510 -18.19 17.81 -45.22
C GLU A 510 -19.49 18.50 -44.75
N GLU A 511 -20.52 18.59 -45.60
CA GLU A 511 -21.86 19.10 -45.23
C GLU A 511 -22.59 18.22 -44.21
N LEU A 512 -22.41 16.90 -44.30
CA LEU A 512 -22.95 15.93 -43.33
C LEU A 512 -22.19 15.98 -41.99
N GLU A 513 -20.88 16.15 -42.03
CA GLU A 513 -20.01 16.26 -40.84
C GLU A 513 -20.19 17.60 -40.09
N SER A 514 -20.47 18.69 -40.82
CA SER A 514 -20.79 20.02 -40.29
C SER A 514 -22.25 20.18 -39.86
N GLY A 515 -23.08 19.13 -40.01
CA GLY A 515 -24.48 19.11 -39.58
C GLY A 515 -25.42 20.01 -40.39
N HIS A 516 -24.99 20.47 -41.58
CA HIS A 516 -25.81 21.31 -42.46
C HIS A 516 -26.83 20.49 -43.25
N THR A 517 -26.58 19.19 -43.44
CA THR A 517 -27.49 18.23 -44.05
C THR A 517 -27.68 17.02 -43.14
N THR A 518 -28.88 16.45 -43.12
CA THR A 518 -29.17 15.26 -42.33
C THR A 518 -29.01 13.98 -43.18
N PRO A 519 -28.62 12.84 -42.61
CA PRO A 519 -28.52 11.57 -43.35
C PRO A 519 -29.86 11.06 -43.93
N GLN A 520 -30.99 11.69 -43.59
CA GLN A 520 -32.30 11.43 -44.21
C GLN A 520 -32.50 12.22 -45.51
N GLU A 521 -31.78 13.32 -45.70
CA GLU A 521 -31.83 14.14 -46.93
C GLU A 521 -30.84 13.65 -47.99
N VAL A 522 -29.80 12.92 -47.58
CA VAL A 522 -28.77 12.34 -48.47
C VAL A 522 -29.04 10.86 -48.81
N SER A 523 -29.89 10.18 -48.03
CA SER A 523 -30.32 8.79 -48.28
C SER A 523 -31.43 8.70 -49.32
#